data_AF-A0AAX3WKG4-F1
#
_entry.id   AF-A0AAX3WKG4-F1
#
_cell.length_a   1.000
_cell.length_b   1.000
_cell.length_c   1.000
_cell.angle_alpha   90.00
_cell.angle_beta   90.00
_cell.angle_gamma   90.00
#
_symmetry.space_group_name_H-M   'P 1'
#
loop_
_entity.id
_entity.type
_entity.pdbx_description
1 polymer ?
#
loop_
_entity_poly.entity_id
_entity_poly.type
_entity_poly.pdbx_seq_one_letter_code
_entity_poly.pdbx_strand_id
1 'polypeptide(L)'
;MVVQPIDAIAGVQGIISFSCDLALIDGGGIPLCILQSMIVADTAITGDTTRAHMVAALRDLLHGRDGAWSQPVLDELATGGTAAVLLAPEYAFGSPDWAAVDDLVRAADRPLVLIAGFGMTPGTWLREWLGTEGATRRYAGWDTDREVRAGDRVYNGLWCWIHSPGAGTSCVAALKNFPEQRTEAPHRGLDRGRNIVRLSFTDVDVFPLVCADLLQEPDASGSTPRQRVARAIAVEPGGRPVLVTGSLLQGRPWDWNWQRAIQSVVADAAPNRTVVMAIANQAYGRPRETEDEDKWRSLSGVYASKQAYPRGATPFPSGRPVSVGASAEGLVIRDCGACVVGGPILVSRVGPVTGLHLWQAATCFPVGGEGIGAAFAPHACAVTYETHRLTRRHPGQDAYSPRVAQGLAVLRTHLERRASPDAGDILRSLLRGTEPAAEDITEDLYLSMPELEAAVHALAVLCTFDELVPHGRTGLDGQLRFRDADAHILVWKARKQIGTRMYRILQAWTAQAGGHPPLVVVGSPSRGLPLRAGPVELDRRSDWTAPPPSNDAEGFGPVRTASRDITQPRGSRRATCIDLALLEELYLDHDADLDAERVAGFLMHLLRDVIGGGG
;
A
#
# COMPACT_ATOMS: atom_id res chain seq x y z
N MET A 1 28.89 -25.68 -1.83
CA MET A 1 28.31 -25.74 -0.47
C MET A 1 27.80 -24.35 -0.18
N VAL A 2 26.50 -24.21 0.08
CA VAL A 2 25.85 -22.89 0.05
C VAL A 2 26.05 -22.09 1.34
N VAL A 3 26.13 -22.76 2.49
CA VAL A 3 26.22 -22.11 3.81
C VAL A 3 27.29 -22.78 4.67
N GLN A 4 28.05 -21.99 5.43
CA GLN A 4 29.00 -22.47 6.43
C GLN A 4 28.98 -21.58 7.68
N PRO A 5 29.03 -22.16 8.90
CA PRO A 5 29.31 -21.38 10.10
C PRO A 5 30.65 -20.65 9.99
N ILE A 6 30.74 -19.42 10.49
CA ILE A 6 31.97 -18.65 10.57
C ILE A 6 32.14 -18.08 11.97
N ASP A 7 33.36 -17.63 12.27
CA ASP A 7 33.69 -17.10 13.59
C ASP A 7 32.78 -15.92 13.97
N ALA A 8 32.49 -15.84 15.27
CA ALA A 8 31.71 -14.75 15.83
C ALA A 8 32.41 -13.41 15.57
N ILE A 9 31.60 -12.36 15.42
CA ILE A 9 32.12 -11.00 15.27
C ILE A 9 32.85 -10.62 16.57
N ALA A 10 34.14 -10.35 16.45
CA ALA A 10 34.97 -10.00 17.60
C ALA A 10 34.36 -8.82 18.37
N GLY A 11 34.15 -8.99 19.67
CA GLY A 11 33.60 -7.96 20.54
C GLY A 11 32.07 -7.82 20.55
N VAL A 12 31.32 -8.63 19.79
CA VAL A 12 29.84 -8.60 19.81
C VAL A 12 29.28 -9.95 20.25
N GLN A 13 28.87 -10.03 21.52
CA GLN A 13 28.23 -11.22 22.07
C GLN A 13 26.80 -11.41 21.54
N GLY A 14 26.39 -12.67 21.39
CA GLY A 14 25.02 -13.04 21.00
C GLY A 14 24.73 -12.92 19.50
N ILE A 15 25.76 -12.93 18.65
CA ILE A 15 25.64 -13.05 17.20
C ILE A 15 26.24 -14.39 16.76
N ILE A 16 25.47 -15.18 16.01
CA ILE A 16 25.94 -16.38 15.32
C ILE A 16 25.96 -16.08 13.82
N SER A 17 27.11 -16.29 13.19
CA SER A 17 27.34 -15.89 11.80
C SER A 17 27.48 -17.10 10.89
N PHE A 18 26.91 -16.98 9.70
CA PHE A 18 27.06 -17.95 8.62
C PHE A 18 27.50 -17.24 7.34
N SER A 19 28.53 -17.75 6.68
CA SER A 19 28.91 -17.35 5.33
C SER A 19 27.99 -18.02 4.32
N CYS A 20 27.49 -17.25 3.35
CA CYS A 20 26.61 -17.71 2.28
C CYS A 20 27.29 -17.41 0.93
N ASP A 21 27.59 -18.46 0.16
CA ASP A 21 28.22 -18.35 -1.16
C ASP A 21 27.18 -18.03 -2.24
N LEU A 22 26.60 -16.83 -2.14
CA LEU A 22 25.57 -16.31 -3.03
C LEU A 22 25.62 -14.78 -3.03
N ALA A 23 25.43 -14.16 -4.20
CA ALA A 23 25.28 -12.72 -4.36
C ALA A 23 23.80 -12.33 -4.37
N LEU A 24 23.45 -11.24 -3.68
CA LEU A 24 22.07 -10.74 -3.58
C LEU A 24 21.84 -9.44 -4.35
N ILE A 25 22.89 -8.73 -4.78
CA ILE A 25 22.77 -7.48 -5.53
C ILE A 25 22.82 -7.77 -7.03
N ASP A 26 21.79 -7.28 -7.74
CA ASP A 26 21.68 -7.27 -9.18
C ASP A 26 21.29 -5.89 -9.68
N GLY A 27 21.94 -5.40 -10.74
CA GLY A 27 21.66 -4.06 -11.28
C GLY A 27 21.76 -2.93 -10.26
N GLY A 28 22.49 -3.13 -9.14
CA GLY A 28 22.61 -2.16 -8.05
C GLY A 28 21.54 -2.25 -6.94
N GLY A 29 20.64 -3.25 -6.99
CA GLY A 29 19.64 -3.47 -5.96
C GLY A 29 19.44 -4.94 -5.56
N ILE A 30 18.72 -5.17 -4.47
CA ILE A 30 18.36 -6.50 -3.97
C ILE A 30 16.95 -6.82 -4.49
N PRO A 31 16.75 -7.88 -5.31
CA PRO A 31 15.42 -8.31 -5.72
C PRO A 31 14.65 -8.82 -4.49
N LEU A 32 13.70 -8.02 -3.99
CA LEU A 32 12.91 -8.36 -2.81
C LEU A 32 11.47 -8.67 -3.20
N CYS A 33 10.92 -9.70 -2.59
CA CYS A 33 9.50 -10.04 -2.60
C CYS A 33 9.00 -10.17 -1.16
N ILE A 34 7.96 -9.40 -0.81
CA ILE A 34 7.28 -9.48 0.48
C ILE A 34 5.96 -10.24 0.29
N LEU A 35 5.80 -11.33 1.03
CA LEU A 35 4.57 -12.08 1.15
C LEU A 35 3.84 -11.59 2.40
N GLN A 36 2.76 -10.86 2.24
CA GLN A 36 1.86 -10.45 3.32
C GLN A 36 0.73 -11.50 3.46
N SER A 37 0.68 -12.22 4.57
CA SER A 37 -0.32 -13.28 4.79
C SER A 37 -1.65 -12.73 5.30
N MET A 38 -2.70 -13.55 5.32
CA MET A 38 -3.88 -13.22 6.13
C MET A 38 -3.52 -13.26 7.62
N ILE A 39 -4.35 -12.65 8.48
CA ILE A 39 -4.24 -12.81 9.92
C ILE A 39 -4.39 -14.29 10.27
N VAL A 40 -3.40 -14.86 10.94
CA VAL A 40 -3.42 -16.26 11.37
C VAL A 40 -4.22 -16.36 12.66
N ALA A 41 -5.18 -17.29 12.70
CA ALA A 41 -6.01 -17.49 13.88
C ALA A 41 -5.19 -18.02 15.07
N ASP A 42 -5.49 -17.56 16.28
CA ASP A 42 -4.82 -17.98 17.53
C ASP A 42 -4.81 -19.50 17.71
N THR A 43 -5.89 -20.19 17.33
CA THR A 43 -5.98 -21.66 17.40
C THR A 43 -5.01 -22.35 16.45
N ALA A 44 -4.78 -21.76 15.28
CA ALA A 44 -3.79 -22.26 14.33
C ALA A 44 -2.37 -22.00 14.84
N ILE A 45 -2.10 -20.83 15.43
CA ILE A 45 -0.80 -20.48 16.05
C ILE A 45 -0.48 -21.44 17.19
N THR A 46 -1.37 -21.54 18.18
CA THR A 46 -1.19 -22.36 19.39
C THR A 46 -1.17 -23.86 19.09
N GLY A 47 -1.92 -24.32 18.09
CA GLY A 47 -1.92 -25.70 17.64
C GLY A 47 -0.82 -26.04 16.64
N ASP A 48 0.04 -25.09 16.26
CA ASP A 48 1.11 -25.25 15.26
C ASP A 48 0.65 -25.98 13.97
N THR A 49 -0.57 -25.66 13.51
CA THR A 49 -1.19 -26.39 12.39
C THR A 49 -0.59 -26.01 11.01
N THR A 50 -1.03 -26.67 9.93
CA THR A 50 -0.61 -26.28 8.56
C THR A 50 -1.20 -24.93 8.12
N ARG A 51 -0.46 -24.19 7.28
CA ARG A 51 -0.87 -22.91 6.66
C ARG A 51 -1.01 -23.13 5.15
N ALA A 52 -1.94 -24.00 4.78
CA ALA A 52 -2.12 -24.45 3.39
C ALA A 52 -2.21 -23.30 2.36
N HIS A 53 -2.87 -22.18 2.70
CA HIS A 53 -2.95 -21.01 1.83
C HIS A 53 -1.59 -20.35 1.56
N MET A 54 -0.70 -20.30 2.56
CA MET A 54 0.67 -19.78 2.39
C MET A 54 1.55 -20.74 1.60
N VAL A 55 1.38 -22.05 1.81
CA VAL A 55 2.07 -23.08 1.00
C VAL A 55 1.64 -22.99 -0.46
N ALA A 56 0.34 -22.82 -0.72
CA ALA A 56 -0.19 -22.60 -2.06
C ALA A 56 0.32 -21.30 -2.69
N ALA A 57 0.41 -20.22 -1.92
CA ALA A 57 0.97 -18.96 -2.40
C ALA A 57 2.47 -19.09 -2.75
N LEU A 58 3.25 -19.80 -1.92
CA LEU A 58 4.66 -20.06 -2.20
C LEU A 58 4.84 -20.95 -3.43
N ARG A 59 3.98 -21.94 -3.63
CA ARG A 59 3.97 -22.77 -4.84
C ARG A 59 3.78 -21.90 -6.07
N ASP A 60 2.74 -21.08 -6.10
CA ASP A 60 2.46 -20.23 -7.26
C ASP A 60 3.58 -19.20 -7.47
N LEU A 61 4.19 -18.70 -6.39
CA LEU A 61 5.33 -17.80 -6.45
C LEU A 61 6.55 -18.43 -7.13
N LEU A 62 6.89 -19.66 -6.76
CA LEU A 62 8.12 -20.34 -7.19
C LEU A 62 7.97 -21.20 -8.44
N HIS A 63 6.76 -21.68 -8.75
CA HIS A 63 6.51 -22.68 -9.79
C HIS A 63 5.33 -22.33 -10.70
N GLY A 64 4.44 -21.44 -10.25
CA GLY A 64 3.13 -21.24 -10.88
C GLY A 64 2.17 -22.41 -10.62
N ARG A 65 1.05 -22.41 -11.35
CA ARG A 65 0.05 -23.47 -11.39
C ARG A 65 -0.75 -23.44 -12.71
N ASP A 66 -1.10 -24.62 -13.20
CA ASP A 66 -1.97 -24.74 -14.37
C ASP A 66 -3.31 -24.01 -14.16
N GLY A 67 -3.74 -23.28 -15.19
CA GLY A 67 -5.01 -22.54 -15.19
C GLY A 67 -4.99 -21.18 -14.48
N ALA A 68 -3.87 -20.77 -13.86
CA ALA A 68 -3.71 -19.40 -13.36
C ALA A 68 -2.35 -18.78 -13.71
N TRP A 69 -1.26 -19.47 -13.40
CA TRP A 69 0.11 -18.99 -13.60
C TRP A 69 0.93 -20.07 -14.29
N SER A 70 1.07 -20.02 -15.62
CA SER A 70 1.85 -21.02 -16.35
C SER A 70 3.35 -20.95 -16.10
N GLN A 71 3.81 -19.93 -15.38
CA GLN A 71 5.21 -19.67 -14.98
C GLN A 71 5.22 -19.17 -13.53
N PRO A 72 6.37 -19.23 -12.82
CA PRO A 72 6.52 -18.64 -11.49
C PRO A 72 6.13 -17.17 -11.46
N VAL A 73 5.28 -16.76 -10.50
CA VAL A 73 4.94 -15.33 -10.31
C VAL A 73 6.19 -14.51 -9.96
N LEU A 74 7.20 -15.15 -9.36
CA LEU A 74 8.46 -14.50 -8.99
C LEU A 74 9.18 -13.89 -10.20
N ASP A 75 9.02 -14.44 -11.40
CA ASP A 75 9.67 -13.91 -12.60
C ASP A 75 9.06 -12.56 -13.05
N GLU A 76 7.80 -12.30 -12.70
CA GLU A 76 7.17 -10.99 -12.89
C GLU A 76 7.60 -9.97 -11.83
N LEU A 77 7.96 -10.43 -10.63
CA LEU A 77 8.25 -9.59 -9.46
C LEU A 77 9.73 -9.25 -9.27
N ALA A 78 10.61 -10.18 -9.65
CA ALA A 78 12.06 -10.11 -9.48
C ALA A 78 12.72 -10.46 -10.81
N THR A 79 12.75 -9.48 -11.71
CA THR A 79 13.36 -9.61 -13.03
C THR A 79 14.87 -9.80 -12.91
N GLY A 80 15.42 -10.74 -13.69
CA GLY A 80 16.84 -11.11 -13.65
C GLY A 80 17.08 -12.52 -13.12
N GLY A 81 18.23 -13.09 -13.43
CA GLY A 81 18.62 -14.46 -13.04
C GLY A 81 19.33 -14.57 -11.68
N THR A 82 19.40 -13.47 -10.94
CA THR A 82 20.08 -13.39 -9.64
C THR A 82 19.19 -13.85 -8.49
N ALA A 83 19.78 -13.95 -7.29
CA ALA A 83 19.06 -14.39 -6.11
C ALA A 83 17.93 -13.44 -5.73
N ALA A 84 16.73 -13.99 -5.56
CA ALA A 84 15.60 -13.25 -4.98
C ALA A 84 15.51 -13.47 -3.47
N VAL A 85 15.28 -12.41 -2.71
CA VAL A 85 14.96 -12.47 -1.28
C VAL A 85 13.45 -12.49 -1.12
N LEU A 86 12.90 -13.53 -0.50
CA LEU A 86 11.49 -13.71 -0.21
C LEU A 86 11.30 -13.55 1.30
N LEU A 87 10.42 -12.65 1.73
CA LEU A 87 10.17 -12.37 3.13
C LEU A 87 8.70 -12.63 3.48
N ALA A 88 8.46 -13.48 4.46
CA ALA A 88 7.13 -13.81 4.97
C ALA A 88 7.01 -13.45 6.48
N PRO A 89 5.78 -13.21 6.98
CA PRO A 89 5.54 -12.74 8.34
C PRO A 89 5.83 -13.80 9.42
N GLU A 90 5.72 -13.39 10.68
CA GLU A 90 5.71 -14.33 11.80
C GLU A 90 4.51 -15.28 11.65
N TYR A 91 4.69 -16.56 11.99
CA TYR A 91 3.68 -17.61 11.86
C TYR A 91 3.16 -17.88 10.44
N ALA A 92 3.89 -17.45 9.41
CA ALA A 92 3.54 -17.72 8.01
C ALA A 92 3.38 -19.23 7.72
N PHE A 93 4.14 -20.07 8.43
CA PHE A 93 4.08 -21.53 8.33
C PHE A 93 4.02 -22.19 9.72
N GLY A 94 3.40 -23.35 9.83
CA GLY A 94 3.55 -24.23 11.00
C GLY A 94 4.71 -25.19 10.80
N SER A 95 5.18 -25.85 11.86
CA SER A 95 6.19 -26.92 11.71
C SER A 95 5.76 -28.06 10.77
N PRO A 96 4.47 -28.45 10.65
CA PRO A 96 4.04 -29.46 9.69
C PRO A 96 4.22 -29.05 8.22
N ASP A 97 4.32 -27.75 7.92
CA ASP A 97 4.51 -27.25 6.55
C ASP A 97 5.94 -27.40 6.05
N TRP A 98 6.90 -27.73 6.94
CA TRP A 98 8.33 -27.80 6.63
C TRP A 98 8.64 -28.57 5.35
N ALA A 99 8.11 -29.80 5.22
CA ALA A 99 8.41 -30.65 4.08
C ALA A 99 7.90 -30.05 2.77
N ALA A 100 6.67 -29.52 2.77
CA ALA A 100 6.10 -28.90 1.57
C ALA A 100 6.86 -27.63 1.17
N VAL A 101 7.24 -26.79 2.14
CA VAL A 101 8.03 -25.58 1.86
C VAL A 101 9.44 -25.93 1.37
N ASP A 102 10.10 -26.89 2.01
CA ASP A 102 11.43 -27.35 1.62
C ASP A 102 11.43 -27.92 0.19
N ASP A 103 10.42 -28.73 -0.15
CA ASP A 103 10.27 -29.29 -1.50
C ASP A 103 10.09 -28.19 -2.55
N LEU A 104 9.25 -27.19 -2.28
CA LEU A 104 9.04 -26.04 -3.18
C LEU A 104 10.31 -25.22 -3.36
N VAL A 105 11.07 -24.96 -2.29
CA VAL A 105 12.33 -24.22 -2.35
C VAL A 105 13.38 -25.00 -3.14
N ARG A 106 13.53 -26.30 -2.88
CA ARG A 106 14.53 -27.14 -3.55
C ARG A 106 14.25 -27.33 -5.04
N ALA A 107 12.98 -27.29 -5.43
CA ALA A 107 12.57 -27.43 -6.82
C ALA A 107 12.72 -26.12 -7.62
N ALA A 108 12.93 -24.98 -6.97
CA ALA A 108 13.06 -23.69 -7.66
C ALA A 108 14.24 -23.74 -8.65
N ASP A 109 14.06 -23.12 -9.81
CA ASP A 109 15.03 -23.11 -10.91
C ASP A 109 16.01 -21.92 -10.84
N ARG A 110 15.86 -21.06 -9.84
CA ARG A 110 16.68 -19.88 -9.60
C ARG A 110 17.22 -19.82 -8.18
N PRO A 111 18.36 -19.14 -7.94
CA PRO A 111 18.82 -18.88 -6.59
C PRO A 111 17.81 -18.04 -5.81
N LEU A 112 17.63 -18.35 -4.52
CA LEU A 112 16.74 -17.58 -3.66
C LEU A 112 17.11 -17.69 -2.18
N VAL A 113 16.64 -16.72 -1.41
CA VAL A 113 16.68 -16.69 0.04
C VAL A 113 15.26 -16.52 0.56
N LEU A 114 14.69 -17.54 1.21
CA LEU A 114 13.37 -17.45 1.86
C LEU A 114 13.56 -17.26 3.36
N ILE A 115 13.08 -16.14 3.90
CA ILE A 115 13.03 -15.85 5.33
C ILE A 115 11.56 -15.88 5.75
N ALA A 116 11.18 -16.87 6.55
CA ALA A 116 9.78 -17.04 6.95
C ALA A 116 9.65 -17.41 8.42
N GLY A 117 8.64 -16.83 9.08
CA GLY A 117 8.30 -17.17 10.45
C GLY A 117 7.61 -18.52 10.56
N PHE A 118 7.96 -19.28 11.61
CA PHE A 118 7.33 -20.56 11.91
C PHE A 118 6.43 -20.52 13.15
N GLY A 119 5.62 -21.56 13.31
CA GLY A 119 4.63 -21.76 14.36
C GLY A 119 5.15 -21.77 15.80
N MET A 120 4.27 -22.10 16.75
CA MET A 120 4.66 -22.43 18.13
C MET A 120 5.20 -23.87 18.17
N THR A 121 6.41 -24.05 17.68
CA THR A 121 7.02 -25.37 17.45
C THR A 121 7.57 -25.98 18.75
N PRO A 122 7.25 -27.24 19.07
CA PRO A 122 7.84 -27.95 20.21
C PRO A 122 9.37 -28.09 20.10
N GLY A 123 10.07 -27.98 21.22
CA GLY A 123 11.54 -28.16 21.27
C GLY A 123 12.00 -29.56 20.88
N THR A 124 11.17 -30.59 21.11
CA THR A 124 11.42 -31.96 20.63
C THR A 124 11.49 -32.01 19.10
N TRP A 125 10.50 -31.40 18.44
CA TRP A 125 10.43 -31.33 16.99
C TRP A 125 11.65 -30.60 16.42
N LEU A 126 12.08 -29.48 17.00
CA LEU A 126 13.27 -28.74 16.54
C LEU A 126 14.57 -29.56 16.63
N ARG A 127 14.73 -30.38 17.69
CA ARG A 127 15.89 -31.26 17.85
C ARG A 127 15.88 -32.40 16.84
N GLU A 128 14.73 -33.02 16.63
CA GLU A 128 14.55 -34.07 15.62
C GLU A 128 14.79 -33.52 14.22
N TRP A 129 14.23 -32.35 13.91
CA TRP A 129 14.45 -31.63 12.67
C TRP A 129 15.94 -31.38 12.45
N LEU A 130 16.68 -30.87 13.43
CA LEU A 130 18.10 -30.58 13.29
C LEU A 130 18.94 -31.86 13.11
N GLY A 131 18.55 -32.96 13.78
CA GLY A 131 19.24 -34.25 13.72
C GLY A 131 18.90 -35.11 12.50
N THR A 132 17.90 -34.72 11.69
CA THR A 132 17.48 -35.48 10.51
C THR A 132 18.37 -35.13 9.31
N GLU A 133 19.05 -36.14 8.75
CA GLU A 133 19.72 -36.01 7.47
C GLU A 133 18.70 -35.89 6.33
N GLY A 134 18.98 -35.02 5.35
CA GLY A 134 18.10 -34.80 4.21
C GLY A 134 18.76 -34.01 3.10
N ALA A 135 18.02 -33.78 2.01
CA ALA A 135 18.50 -33.02 0.85
C ALA A 135 18.86 -31.56 1.19
N THR A 136 18.16 -30.97 2.16
CA THR A 136 18.48 -29.65 2.72
C THR A 136 19.35 -29.80 3.97
N ARG A 137 20.50 -29.10 3.98
CA ARG A 137 21.37 -29.03 5.17
C ARG A 137 20.77 -28.09 6.20
N ARG A 138 20.78 -28.49 7.46
CA ARG A 138 20.08 -27.79 8.55
C ARG A 138 21.09 -27.23 9.54
N TYR A 139 20.90 -25.98 9.93
CA TYR A 139 21.76 -25.27 10.87
C TYR A 139 20.94 -24.62 11.98
N ALA A 140 21.45 -24.71 13.21
CA ALA A 140 20.90 -24.00 14.35
C ALA A 140 21.59 -22.65 14.53
N GLY A 141 20.81 -21.57 14.56
CA GLY A 141 21.24 -20.23 14.94
C GLY A 141 21.23 -20.01 16.45
N TRP A 142 21.51 -21.05 17.23
CA TRP A 142 21.51 -21.05 18.70
C TRP A 142 22.51 -22.10 19.23
N ASP A 143 22.80 -22.04 20.54
CA ASP A 143 23.58 -23.08 21.21
C ASP A 143 22.72 -24.36 21.39
N THR A 144 23.03 -25.40 20.63
CA THR A 144 22.27 -26.65 20.55
C THR A 144 22.20 -27.41 21.88
N ASP A 145 23.18 -27.22 22.75
CA ASP A 145 23.27 -27.92 24.02
C ASP A 145 22.53 -27.18 25.15
N ARG A 146 22.31 -25.87 24.99
CA ARG A 146 21.84 -25.00 26.08
C ARG A 146 20.46 -24.39 25.88
N GLU A 147 20.08 -24.08 24.65
CA GLU A 147 18.89 -23.27 24.36
C GLU A 147 17.65 -24.12 24.08
N VAL A 148 17.72 -25.05 23.12
CA VAL A 148 16.58 -25.90 22.75
C VAL A 148 16.55 -27.15 23.61
N ARG A 149 15.62 -27.16 24.57
CA ARG A 149 15.39 -28.27 25.48
C ARG A 149 14.32 -29.20 24.92
N ALA A 150 14.52 -30.51 25.06
CA ALA A 150 13.47 -31.47 24.80
C ALA A 150 12.34 -31.31 25.85
N GLY A 151 11.09 -31.55 25.43
CA GLY A 151 9.89 -31.48 26.26
C GLY A 151 8.84 -30.48 25.74
N ASP A 152 7.87 -30.14 26.58
CA ASP A 152 6.68 -29.33 26.23
C ASP A 152 6.96 -27.83 26.03
N ARG A 153 8.25 -27.43 26.00
CA ARG A 153 8.60 -26.03 25.69
C ARG A 153 8.38 -25.77 24.21
N VAL A 154 7.71 -24.68 23.94
CA VAL A 154 7.40 -24.22 22.58
C VAL A 154 8.23 -22.99 22.24
N TYR A 155 8.65 -22.93 20.99
CA TYR A 155 9.50 -21.89 20.44
C TYR A 155 8.84 -21.29 19.21
N ASN A 156 9.16 -20.04 18.92
CA ASN A 156 8.84 -19.37 17.67
C ASN A 156 10.14 -18.77 17.11
N GLY A 157 10.18 -18.55 15.80
CA GLY A 157 11.37 -18.04 15.15
C GLY A 157 11.23 -17.99 13.64
N LEU A 158 12.37 -18.10 12.97
CA LEU A 158 12.51 -18.00 11.53
C LEU A 158 13.19 -19.24 10.95
N TRP A 159 12.70 -19.68 9.80
CA TRP A 159 13.47 -20.49 8.87
C TRP A 159 14.05 -19.59 7.79
N CYS A 160 15.36 -19.69 7.58
CA CYS A 160 16.07 -18.98 6.51
C CYS A 160 16.61 -20.01 5.54
N TRP A 161 15.87 -20.31 4.46
CA TRP A 161 16.38 -21.14 3.38
C TRP A 161 17.29 -20.32 2.48
N ILE A 162 18.42 -20.90 2.08
CA ILE A 162 19.34 -20.39 1.09
C ILE A 162 19.52 -21.48 0.04
N HIS A 163 19.03 -21.19 -1.16
CA HIS A 163 18.97 -22.15 -2.26
C HIS A 163 19.77 -21.63 -3.46
N SER A 164 20.53 -22.54 -4.07
CA SER A 164 21.22 -22.30 -5.33
C SER A 164 21.10 -23.55 -6.21
N PRO A 165 20.42 -23.47 -7.35
CA PRO A 165 20.23 -24.60 -8.27
C PRO A 165 21.56 -25.27 -8.62
N GLY A 166 21.63 -26.59 -8.49
CA GLY A 166 22.85 -27.38 -8.73
C GLY A 166 23.90 -27.34 -7.62
N ALA A 167 23.92 -26.33 -6.73
CA ALA A 167 24.86 -26.25 -5.61
C ALA A 167 24.30 -26.81 -4.29
N GLY A 168 22.97 -26.81 -4.14
CA GLY A 168 22.24 -27.40 -3.03
C GLY A 168 21.39 -26.38 -2.25
N THR A 169 20.83 -26.85 -1.14
CA THR A 169 19.95 -26.05 -0.27
C THR A 169 20.40 -26.18 1.18
N SER A 170 20.42 -25.04 1.88
CA SER A 170 20.67 -24.97 3.31
C SER A 170 19.52 -24.23 3.98
N CYS A 171 19.23 -24.54 5.23
CA CYS A 171 18.30 -23.78 6.06
C CYS A 171 18.94 -23.47 7.41
N VAL A 172 18.97 -22.19 7.76
CA VAL A 172 19.39 -21.71 9.07
C VAL A 172 18.15 -21.32 9.87
N ALA A 173 18.02 -21.88 11.06
CA ALA A 173 16.92 -21.59 11.95
C ALA A 173 17.33 -20.55 12.99
N ALA A 174 16.49 -19.55 13.23
CA ALA A 174 16.71 -18.53 14.27
C ALA A 174 15.55 -18.55 15.28
N LEU A 175 15.82 -18.37 16.56
CA LEU A 175 14.79 -18.31 17.60
C LEU A 175 14.50 -16.88 18.01
N LYS A 176 13.23 -16.57 18.28
CA LYS A 176 12.81 -15.28 18.84
C LYS A 176 13.49 -15.04 20.18
N ASN A 177 14.15 -13.90 20.32
CA ASN A 177 14.90 -13.55 21.53
C ASN A 177 14.00 -12.95 22.62
N PHE A 178 12.90 -12.31 22.21
CA PHE A 178 11.98 -11.64 23.09
C PHE A 178 10.56 -12.20 22.98
N PRO A 179 10.10 -13.00 23.95
CA PRO A 179 8.79 -13.63 23.92
C PRO A 179 7.68 -12.72 24.48
N GLU A 180 7.83 -11.39 24.50
CA GLU A 180 6.85 -10.53 25.16
C GLU A 180 5.53 -10.43 24.38
N GLN A 181 4.52 -11.01 25.01
CA GLN A 181 3.14 -11.16 24.53
C GLN A 181 2.20 -10.12 25.11
N ARG A 182 2.74 -9.13 25.84
CA ARG A 182 1.93 -8.06 26.45
C ARG A 182 1.51 -7.00 25.44
N THR A 183 2.23 -6.86 24.33
CA THR A 183 2.04 -5.76 23.37
C THR A 183 1.36 -6.19 22.06
N GLU A 184 1.56 -7.43 21.59
CA GLU A 184 1.14 -7.83 20.22
C GLU A 184 0.17 -9.02 20.13
N ALA A 185 0.33 -10.08 20.95
CA ALA A 185 -0.62 -11.19 21.09
C ALA A 185 -0.34 -12.03 22.37
N PRO A 186 -1.33 -12.45 23.18
CA PRO A 186 -1.13 -13.02 24.53
C PRO A 186 -0.83 -14.55 24.59
N HIS A 187 0.10 -15.09 23.79
CA HIS A 187 0.33 -16.56 23.67
C HIS A 187 1.18 -17.25 24.77
N ARG A 188 0.78 -17.29 26.04
CA ARG A 188 1.65 -17.74 27.16
C ARG A 188 2.45 -19.04 26.88
N GLY A 189 3.73 -19.06 27.27
CA GLY A 189 4.55 -20.29 27.29
C GLY A 189 5.66 -20.40 26.25
N LEU A 190 5.89 -19.36 25.43
CA LEU A 190 7.04 -19.31 24.52
C LEU A 190 8.36 -19.19 25.29
N ASP A 191 9.29 -20.09 25.01
CA ASP A 191 10.69 -19.95 25.40
C ASP A 191 11.45 -19.10 24.38
N ARG A 192 12.64 -18.63 24.75
CA ARG A 192 13.39 -17.64 23.96
C ARG A 192 14.77 -18.12 23.53
N GLY A 193 15.16 -17.70 22.34
CA GLY A 193 16.55 -17.68 21.89
C GLY A 193 17.37 -16.60 22.60
N ARG A 194 18.69 -16.69 22.45
CA ARG A 194 19.64 -15.71 22.98
C ARG A 194 20.54 -15.11 21.91
N ASN A 195 20.58 -15.73 20.75
CA ASN A 195 21.45 -15.37 19.64
C ASN A 195 20.65 -14.73 18.50
N ILE A 196 21.29 -13.80 17.81
CA ILE A 196 20.83 -13.24 16.55
C ILE A 196 21.66 -13.86 15.43
N VAL A 197 20.99 -14.28 14.36
CA VAL A 197 21.66 -14.82 13.18
C VAL A 197 22.16 -13.67 12.29
N ARG A 198 23.39 -13.79 11.80
CA ARG A 198 23.92 -13.02 10.66
C ARG A 198 24.15 -13.98 9.50
N LEU A 199 23.52 -13.70 8.37
CA LEU A 199 23.82 -14.37 7.10
C LEU A 199 24.70 -13.43 6.27
N SER A 200 25.98 -13.76 6.10
CA SER A 200 26.93 -12.95 5.36
C SER A 200 27.06 -13.46 3.93
N PHE A 201 26.38 -12.78 3.00
CA PHE A 201 26.45 -13.04 1.56
C PHE A 201 27.65 -12.31 0.96
N THR A 202 28.01 -12.62 -0.29
CA THR A 202 29.23 -12.09 -0.93
C THR A 202 29.23 -10.56 -1.07
N ASP A 203 28.06 -9.94 -1.06
CA ASP A 203 27.83 -8.52 -1.31
C ASP A 203 26.86 -7.85 -0.32
N VAL A 204 26.17 -8.60 0.54
CA VAL A 204 25.21 -8.08 1.54
C VAL A 204 25.31 -8.85 2.86
N ASP A 205 25.15 -8.19 3.99
CA ASP A 205 24.86 -8.86 5.27
C ASP A 205 23.37 -8.81 5.58
N VAL A 206 22.79 -9.95 5.93
CA VAL A 206 21.37 -10.06 6.29
C VAL A 206 21.22 -10.41 7.77
N PHE A 207 20.42 -9.62 8.49
CA PHE A 207 20.03 -9.88 9.88
C PHE A 207 18.52 -10.18 9.95
N PRO A 208 18.13 -11.47 9.93
CA PRO A 208 16.74 -11.87 10.08
C PRO A 208 16.27 -11.73 11.52
N LEU A 209 15.24 -10.90 11.74
CA LEU A 209 14.63 -10.64 13.05
C LEU A 209 13.13 -10.96 13.03
N VAL A 210 12.59 -11.34 14.18
CA VAL A 210 11.19 -11.73 14.32
C VAL A 210 10.47 -10.83 15.34
N CYS A 211 9.46 -10.10 14.85
CA CYS A 211 8.46 -9.38 15.64
C CYS A 211 9.07 -8.64 16.84
N ALA A 212 8.76 -9.07 18.06
CA ALA A 212 9.10 -8.38 19.29
C ALA A 212 10.61 -8.23 19.55
N ASP A 213 11.48 -8.95 18.82
CA ASP A 213 12.94 -8.68 18.85
C ASP A 213 13.25 -7.22 18.48
N LEU A 214 12.42 -6.62 17.61
CA LEU A 214 12.51 -5.22 17.21
C LEU A 214 11.89 -4.26 18.23
N LEU A 215 11.01 -4.74 19.11
CA LEU A 215 10.29 -3.88 20.05
C LEU A 215 10.83 -3.92 21.48
N GLN A 216 11.67 -4.91 21.82
CA GLN A 216 12.21 -5.05 23.16
C GLN A 216 12.81 -3.73 23.64
N GLU A 217 12.33 -3.25 24.79
CA GLU A 217 12.96 -2.18 25.54
C GLU A 217 14.18 -2.74 26.30
N PRO A 218 15.22 -1.92 26.54
CA PRO A 218 16.43 -2.38 27.25
C PRO A 218 16.08 -3.02 28.60
N ASP A 219 16.58 -4.23 28.83
CA ASP A 219 16.46 -4.89 30.13
C ASP A 219 17.51 -4.35 31.13
N ALA A 220 17.60 -4.94 32.32
CA ALA A 220 18.59 -4.55 33.34
C ALA A 220 20.06 -4.70 32.88
N SER A 221 20.33 -5.47 31.82
CA SER A 221 21.66 -5.56 31.19
C SER A 221 21.88 -4.48 30.12
N GLY A 222 20.84 -3.71 29.77
CA GLY A 222 20.87 -2.64 28.80
C GLY A 222 21.02 -3.10 27.34
N SER A 223 20.86 -4.41 27.05
CA SER A 223 21.15 -5.00 25.74
C SER A 223 19.92 -5.61 25.08
N THR A 224 19.42 -4.96 24.03
CA THR A 224 18.33 -5.44 23.16
C THR A 224 18.86 -6.14 21.89
N PRO A 225 18.06 -6.96 21.20
CA PRO A 225 18.38 -7.49 19.87
C PRO A 225 18.80 -6.38 18.89
N ARG A 226 18.05 -5.27 18.83
CA ARG A 226 18.39 -4.11 17.99
C ARG A 226 19.78 -3.53 18.29
N GLN A 227 20.13 -3.37 19.57
CA GLN A 227 21.46 -2.86 19.96
C GLN A 227 22.59 -3.86 19.65
N ARG A 228 22.32 -5.17 19.69
CA ARG A 228 23.30 -6.18 19.26
C ARG A 228 23.54 -6.11 17.75
N VAL A 229 22.46 -5.98 16.96
CA VAL A 229 22.55 -5.76 15.51
C VAL A 229 23.30 -4.46 15.21
N ALA A 230 22.94 -3.34 15.85
CA ALA A 230 23.63 -2.06 15.65
C ALA A 230 25.13 -2.15 15.97
N ARG A 231 25.51 -2.80 17.07
CA ARG A 231 26.93 -3.06 17.40
C ARG A 231 27.61 -3.94 16.34
N ALA A 232 26.96 -5.01 15.89
CA ALA A 232 27.48 -5.87 14.84
C ALA A 232 27.73 -5.13 13.52
N ILE A 233 26.84 -4.19 13.16
CA ILE A 233 26.99 -3.36 11.97
C ILE A 233 28.14 -2.35 12.16
N ALA A 234 28.24 -1.73 13.34
CA ALA A 234 29.18 -0.64 13.63
C ALA A 234 30.65 -1.07 13.70
N VAL A 235 30.94 -2.33 14.05
CA VAL A 235 32.33 -2.84 14.15
C VAL A 235 32.98 -3.11 12.78
N GLU A 236 32.21 -3.03 11.69
CA GLU A 236 32.70 -3.11 10.30
C GLU A 236 32.34 -1.85 9.49
N PRO A 237 32.90 -0.66 9.81
CA PRO A 237 32.63 0.57 9.07
C PRO A 237 33.02 0.43 7.59
N GLY A 238 32.15 0.86 6.68
CA GLY A 238 32.40 0.76 5.23
C GLY A 238 32.26 -0.66 4.65
N GLY A 239 31.74 -1.62 5.42
CA GLY A 239 31.39 -2.95 4.94
C GLY A 239 30.26 -2.96 3.91
N ARG A 240 29.93 -4.16 3.42
CA ARG A 240 28.82 -4.46 2.49
C ARG A 240 27.50 -3.80 2.92
N PRO A 241 26.54 -3.45 2.04
CA PRO A 241 25.20 -3.06 2.49
C PRO A 241 24.58 -4.07 3.47
N VAL A 242 23.70 -3.59 4.34
CA VAL A 242 23.00 -4.43 5.33
C VAL A 242 21.51 -4.43 5.04
N LEU A 243 20.94 -5.63 4.97
CA LEU A 243 19.50 -5.85 4.97
C LEU A 243 19.08 -6.41 6.33
N VAL A 244 18.35 -5.63 7.10
CA VAL A 244 17.66 -6.13 8.30
C VAL A 244 16.26 -6.56 7.87
N THR A 245 15.83 -7.77 8.21
CA THR A 245 14.45 -8.21 7.90
C THR A 245 13.64 -8.35 9.18
N GLY A 246 12.36 -8.03 9.09
CA GLY A 246 11.39 -8.19 10.16
C GLY A 246 10.21 -9.03 9.71
N SER A 247 10.06 -10.23 10.28
CA SER A 247 8.84 -11.04 10.15
C SER A 247 7.94 -10.74 11.34
N LEU A 248 6.81 -10.10 11.09
CA LEU A 248 5.95 -9.53 12.14
C LEU A 248 4.64 -10.30 12.31
N LEU A 249 4.13 -10.25 13.54
CA LEU A 249 2.72 -10.42 13.87
C LEU A 249 2.30 -9.17 14.64
N GLN A 250 1.27 -8.49 14.16
CA GLN A 250 0.66 -7.41 14.94
C GLN A 250 -0.82 -7.67 15.17
N GLY A 251 -1.24 -7.61 16.44
CA GLY A 251 -2.66 -7.54 16.80
C GLY A 251 -3.30 -6.17 16.53
N ARG A 252 -2.49 -5.16 16.16
CA ARG A 252 -2.93 -3.77 15.91
C ARG A 252 -2.25 -3.21 14.66
N PRO A 253 -2.96 -2.40 13.85
CA PRO A 253 -2.42 -1.85 12.59
C PRO A 253 -1.41 -0.72 12.78
N TRP A 254 -1.36 -0.13 13.97
CA TRP A 254 -0.47 0.98 14.28
C TRP A 254 0.00 0.87 15.72
N ASP A 255 1.31 0.97 15.90
CA ASP A 255 1.97 1.15 17.19
C ASP A 255 3.23 2.01 16.98
N TRP A 256 3.32 3.11 17.71
CA TRP A 256 4.43 4.06 17.65
C TRP A 256 5.79 3.43 18.00
N ASN A 257 5.79 2.33 18.77
CA ASN A 257 7.00 1.57 19.07
C ASN A 257 7.69 1.06 17.80
N TRP A 258 6.92 0.68 16.77
CA TRP A 258 7.46 0.25 15.49
C TRP A 258 8.16 1.36 14.74
N GLN A 259 7.62 2.59 14.76
CA GLN A 259 8.29 3.72 14.13
C GLN A 259 9.63 4.01 14.82
N ARG A 260 9.67 3.97 16.15
CA ARG A 260 10.92 4.10 16.93
C ARG A 260 11.90 2.96 16.64
N ALA A 261 11.41 1.74 16.49
CA ALA A 261 12.21 0.57 16.16
C ALA A 261 12.85 0.68 14.78
N ILE A 262 12.05 0.99 13.76
CA ILE A 262 12.52 1.20 12.39
C ILE A 262 13.57 2.31 12.36
N GLN A 263 13.27 3.47 12.95
CA GLN A 263 14.21 4.60 13.00
C GLN A 263 15.54 4.20 13.64
N SER A 264 15.50 3.51 14.77
CA SER A 264 16.69 3.05 15.49
C SER A 264 17.54 2.07 14.65
N VAL A 265 16.91 1.20 13.87
CA VAL A 265 17.63 0.23 13.02
C VAL A 265 18.23 0.91 11.80
N VAL A 266 17.50 1.75 11.08
CA VAL A 266 17.96 2.25 9.77
C VAL A 266 18.75 3.56 9.85
N ALA A 267 18.50 4.40 10.86
CA ALA A 267 19.18 5.69 11.01
C ALA A 267 20.29 5.65 12.06
N ASP A 268 20.07 4.97 13.19
CA ASP A 268 21.00 5.05 14.33
C ASP A 268 22.06 3.93 14.31
N ALA A 269 21.81 2.81 13.63
CA ALA A 269 22.69 1.64 13.70
C ALA A 269 24.06 1.86 13.04
N ALA A 270 24.14 2.61 11.93
CA ALA A 270 25.40 2.92 11.27
C ALA A 270 25.31 4.10 10.28
N PRO A 271 25.77 5.32 10.65
CA PRO A 271 25.72 6.48 9.74
C PRO A 271 26.61 6.32 8.49
N ASN A 272 27.60 5.43 8.52
CA ASN A 272 28.59 5.25 7.46
C ASN A 272 28.35 4.02 6.56
N ARG A 273 27.23 3.32 6.75
CA ARG A 273 26.92 2.07 6.02
C ARG A 273 25.47 2.12 5.54
N THR A 274 25.20 1.66 4.32
CA THR A 274 23.81 1.57 3.84
C THR A 274 23.09 0.47 4.60
N VAL A 275 22.12 0.84 5.42
CA VAL A 275 21.22 -0.08 6.13
C VAL A 275 19.81 0.11 5.58
N VAL A 276 19.23 -0.98 5.10
CA VAL A 276 17.82 -1.05 4.69
C VAL A 276 17.11 -2.07 5.57
N MET A 277 15.87 -1.77 5.92
CA MET A 277 14.99 -2.68 6.65
C MET A 277 13.81 -3.09 5.78
N ALA A 278 13.59 -4.39 5.61
CA ALA A 278 12.40 -4.94 4.96
C ALA A 278 11.50 -5.61 5.99
N ILE A 279 10.22 -5.30 5.99
CA ILE A 279 9.24 -5.84 6.93
C ILE A 279 8.17 -6.60 6.15
N ALA A 280 7.84 -7.81 6.59
CA ALA A 280 6.65 -8.54 6.18
C ALA A 280 5.78 -8.78 7.40
N ASN A 281 4.52 -8.40 7.32
CA ASN A 281 3.55 -8.56 8.38
C ASN A 281 2.30 -9.29 7.86
N GLN A 282 1.42 -9.65 8.77
CA GLN A 282 0.09 -10.15 8.44
C GLN A 282 -0.80 -8.96 8.04
N ALA A 283 -1.67 -9.19 7.07
CA ALA A 283 -2.55 -8.22 6.47
C ALA A 283 -3.60 -7.73 7.48
N TYR A 284 -3.46 -6.49 7.95
CA TYR A 284 -4.51 -5.87 8.75
C TYR A 284 -5.58 -5.25 7.83
N GLY A 285 -6.52 -6.08 7.40
CA GLY A 285 -7.50 -5.76 6.36
C GLY A 285 -8.52 -4.67 6.68
N ARG A 286 -8.55 -4.13 7.90
CA ARG A 286 -9.52 -3.10 8.30
C ARG A 286 -8.86 -1.72 8.28
N PRO A 287 -9.29 -0.80 7.40
CA PRO A 287 -8.80 0.57 7.44
C PRO A 287 -9.15 1.26 8.76
N ARG A 288 -8.36 2.27 9.13
CA ARG A 288 -8.56 3.10 10.32
C ARG A 288 -9.13 4.46 9.97
N GLU A 289 -9.91 5.01 10.89
CA GLU A 289 -10.57 6.30 10.69
C GLU A 289 -9.56 7.44 10.51
N THR A 290 -8.47 7.45 11.29
CA THR A 290 -7.43 8.49 11.22
C THR A 290 -6.36 8.16 10.18
N GLU A 291 -5.90 9.19 9.46
CA GLU A 291 -4.92 9.00 8.37
C GLU A 291 -3.56 8.57 8.92
N ASP A 292 -3.22 9.08 10.10
CA ASP A 292 -1.95 8.77 10.76
C ASP A 292 -1.85 7.34 11.23
N GLU A 293 -2.94 6.67 11.59
CA GLU A 293 -2.95 5.24 11.87
C GLU A 293 -3.03 4.42 10.57
N ASP A 294 -3.95 4.81 9.68
CA ASP A 294 -4.29 4.01 8.52
C ASP A 294 -3.14 3.89 7.50
N LYS A 295 -2.28 4.91 7.39
CA LYS A 295 -1.12 4.88 6.49
C LYS A 295 -0.08 3.82 6.85
N TRP A 296 -0.10 3.31 8.09
CA TRP A 296 0.82 2.28 8.58
C TRP A 296 0.19 0.90 8.70
N ARG A 297 -1.08 0.74 8.30
CA ARG A 297 -1.93 -0.41 8.66
C ARG A 297 -1.33 -1.80 8.52
N SER A 298 -0.44 -2.03 7.56
CA SER A 298 0.24 -3.33 7.43
C SER A 298 1.67 -3.33 7.95
N LEU A 299 2.35 -2.19 8.11
CA LEU A 299 3.81 -2.08 8.29
C LEU A 299 4.69 -2.83 7.26
N SER A 300 4.12 -3.68 6.40
CA SER A 300 4.84 -4.41 5.38
C SER A 300 5.40 -3.41 4.38
N GLY A 301 6.71 -3.44 4.16
CA GLY A 301 7.37 -2.44 3.35
C GLY A 301 8.88 -2.40 3.54
N VAL A 302 9.48 -1.38 2.93
CA VAL A 302 10.93 -1.16 2.95
C VAL A 302 11.24 0.22 3.53
N TYR A 303 12.24 0.29 4.41
CA TYR A 303 12.61 1.48 5.15
C TYR A 303 14.10 1.73 5.12
N ALA A 304 14.51 2.99 5.09
CA ALA A 304 15.92 3.38 5.13
C ALA A 304 16.12 4.79 5.72
N SER A 305 17.38 5.14 6.00
CA SER A 305 17.76 6.48 6.46
C SER A 305 17.54 7.54 5.37
N LYS A 306 17.04 8.71 5.76
CA LYS A 306 16.97 9.91 4.91
C LYS A 306 18.35 10.34 4.41
N GLN A 307 19.42 10.03 5.12
CA GLN A 307 20.77 10.34 4.66
C GLN A 307 21.15 9.52 3.42
N ALA A 308 20.70 8.26 3.36
CA ALA A 308 20.90 7.40 2.21
C ALA A 308 19.94 7.74 1.06
N TYR A 309 18.73 8.23 1.38
CA TYR A 309 17.69 8.57 0.40
C TYR A 309 17.13 10.00 0.67
N PRO A 310 17.90 11.07 0.37
CA PRO A 310 17.55 12.43 0.76
C PRO A 310 16.34 13.02 0.02
N ARG A 311 15.93 12.42 -1.10
CA ARG A 311 14.70 12.78 -1.83
C ARG A 311 13.46 12.04 -1.33
N GLY A 312 13.59 11.21 -0.30
CA GLY A 312 12.52 10.38 0.23
C GLY A 312 12.17 9.18 -0.64
N ALA A 313 11.15 8.43 -0.22
CA ALA A 313 10.62 7.32 -1.02
C ALA A 313 9.72 7.87 -2.14
N THR A 314 10.01 7.52 -3.39
CA THR A 314 9.10 7.80 -4.50
C THR A 314 7.89 6.88 -4.43
N PRO A 315 6.66 7.37 -4.64
CA PRO A 315 5.49 6.49 -4.70
C PRO A 315 5.59 5.53 -5.88
N PHE A 316 5.21 4.27 -5.66
CA PHE A 316 4.96 3.29 -6.71
C PHE A 316 3.49 2.87 -6.67
N PRO A 317 2.96 2.22 -7.72
CA PRO A 317 1.57 1.76 -7.72
C PRO A 317 1.24 0.96 -6.46
N SER A 318 2.06 -0.02 -6.08
CA SER A 318 1.79 -0.89 -4.91
C SER A 318 2.42 -0.39 -3.61
N GLY A 319 3.24 0.67 -3.67
CA GLY A 319 3.98 1.23 -2.54
C GLY A 319 3.60 2.66 -2.19
N ARG A 320 3.32 2.91 -0.92
CA ARG A 320 2.97 4.22 -0.37
C ARG A 320 4.13 4.81 0.44
N PRO A 321 4.57 6.04 0.13
CA PRO A 321 5.65 6.68 0.88
C PRO A 321 5.18 7.07 2.29
N VAL A 322 6.05 6.86 3.28
CA VAL A 322 5.83 7.26 4.67
C VAL A 322 7.13 7.80 5.27
N SER A 323 7.04 8.88 6.05
CA SER A 323 8.14 9.35 6.88
C SER A 323 8.13 8.65 8.23
N VAL A 324 9.29 8.10 8.63
CA VAL A 324 9.48 7.45 9.94
C VAL A 324 10.27 8.41 10.83
N GLY A 325 9.56 9.15 11.68
CA GLY A 325 10.18 10.17 12.52
C GLY A 325 10.94 11.22 11.70
N ALA A 326 12.05 11.72 12.25
CA ALA A 326 12.84 12.79 11.64
C ALA A 326 13.89 12.28 10.63
N SER A 327 14.37 11.05 10.77
CA SER A 327 15.61 10.58 10.11
C SER A 327 15.44 9.39 9.17
N ALA A 328 14.24 8.83 9.03
CA ALA A 328 13.99 7.68 8.17
C ALA A 328 12.76 7.87 7.26
N GLU A 329 12.74 7.14 6.16
CA GLU A 329 11.70 7.12 5.14
C GLU A 329 11.41 5.66 4.76
N GLY A 330 10.22 5.42 4.23
CA GLY A 330 9.85 4.08 3.79
C GLY A 330 8.76 4.06 2.73
N LEU A 331 8.55 2.86 2.19
CA LEU A 331 7.51 2.55 1.23
C LEU A 331 6.71 1.35 1.76
N VAL A 332 5.50 1.61 2.23
CA VAL A 332 4.57 0.61 2.80
C VAL A 332 3.66 0.07 1.71
N ILE A 333 3.34 -1.22 1.74
CA ILE A 333 2.40 -1.83 0.80
C ILE A 333 1.03 -1.15 0.91
N ARG A 334 0.47 -0.73 -0.23
CA ARG A 334 -0.87 -0.12 -0.30
C ARG A 334 -1.99 -1.10 -0.04
N ASP A 335 -1.83 -2.35 -0.45
CA ASP A 335 -2.84 -3.35 -0.22
C ASP A 335 -2.91 -3.72 1.28
N CYS A 336 -4.13 -3.83 1.82
CA CYS A 336 -4.35 -4.25 3.21
C CYS A 336 -4.84 -5.68 3.34
N GLY A 337 -5.09 -6.38 2.24
CA GLY A 337 -5.34 -7.81 2.19
C GLY A 337 -4.05 -8.61 2.07
N ALA A 338 -4.18 -9.94 2.12
CA ALA A 338 -3.05 -10.81 1.86
C ALA A 338 -2.61 -10.65 0.40
N CYS A 339 -1.32 -10.46 0.19
CA CYS A 339 -0.77 -10.18 -1.12
C CYS A 339 0.72 -10.51 -1.20
N VAL A 340 1.23 -10.55 -2.43
CA VAL A 340 2.66 -10.59 -2.73
C VAL A 340 3.03 -9.34 -3.49
N VAL A 341 4.06 -8.63 -3.03
CA VAL A 341 4.58 -7.40 -3.66
C VAL A 341 6.08 -7.55 -3.84
N GLY A 342 6.61 -7.13 -4.97
CA GLY A 342 8.04 -7.28 -5.26
C GLY A 342 8.60 -6.18 -6.13
N GLY A 343 9.93 -6.12 -6.12
CA GLY A 343 10.75 -5.19 -6.88
C GLY A 343 12.12 -4.98 -6.22
N PRO A 344 13.10 -4.43 -6.97
CA PRO A 344 14.43 -4.20 -6.43
C PRO A 344 14.45 -3.12 -5.35
N ILE A 345 15.18 -3.37 -4.26
CA ILE A 345 15.64 -2.36 -3.31
C ILE A 345 16.99 -1.83 -3.79
N LEU A 346 17.10 -0.54 -4.08
CA LEU A 346 18.41 0.02 -4.47
C LEU A 346 19.29 0.18 -3.24
N VAL A 347 20.42 -0.52 -3.14
CA VAL A 347 21.34 -0.46 -1.98
C VAL A 347 22.71 0.13 -2.32
N SER A 348 23.01 0.30 -3.62
CA SER A 348 24.24 0.90 -4.11
C SER A 348 24.12 2.43 -4.17
N ARG A 349 25.23 3.14 -3.88
CA ARG A 349 25.31 4.61 -4.05
C ARG A 349 25.44 4.92 -5.55
N VAL A 350 24.31 5.01 -6.25
CA VAL A 350 24.31 5.48 -7.64
C VAL A 350 24.34 7.01 -7.64
N GLY A 351 25.14 7.60 -8.53
CA GLY A 351 25.45 9.04 -8.55
C GLY A 351 24.23 9.99 -8.72
N PRO A 352 24.45 11.31 -8.70
CA PRO A 352 23.40 12.35 -8.58
C PRO A 352 22.38 12.42 -9.74
N VAL A 353 22.49 11.56 -10.76
CA VAL A 353 21.73 11.63 -12.02
C VAL A 353 20.58 10.61 -12.07
N THR A 354 20.65 9.50 -11.31
CA THR A 354 19.56 8.51 -11.27
C THR A 354 18.65 8.81 -10.08
N GLY A 355 17.34 8.96 -10.31
CA GLY A 355 16.35 9.06 -9.23
C GLY A 355 16.49 7.88 -8.27
N LEU A 356 16.89 8.13 -7.03
CA LEU A 356 17.10 7.09 -6.02
C LEU A 356 15.72 6.67 -5.47
N HIS A 357 15.14 5.63 -6.06
CA HIS A 357 13.96 4.98 -5.52
C HIS A 357 14.38 3.94 -4.48
N LEU A 358 13.89 4.05 -3.24
CA LEU A 358 14.21 3.09 -2.17
C LEU A 358 13.82 1.66 -2.56
N TRP A 359 12.60 1.47 -3.05
CA TRP A 359 12.04 0.19 -3.45
C TRP A 359 11.06 0.37 -4.60
N GLN A 360 11.21 -0.42 -5.68
CA GLN A 360 10.37 -0.31 -6.87
C GLN A 360 9.18 -1.27 -6.81
N ALA A 361 8.28 -1.07 -5.84
CA ALA A 361 7.08 -1.90 -5.62
C ALA A 361 6.00 -1.68 -6.69
N ALA A 362 6.24 -2.16 -7.91
CA ALA A 362 5.36 -1.92 -9.05
C ALA A 362 4.09 -2.78 -8.98
N THR A 363 4.26 -4.09 -8.77
CA THR A 363 3.17 -5.07 -8.93
C THR A 363 2.77 -5.69 -7.60
N CYS A 364 1.47 -5.94 -7.44
CA CYS A 364 0.88 -6.59 -6.28
C CYS A 364 -0.11 -7.66 -6.75
N PHE A 365 0.04 -8.86 -6.20
CA PHE A 365 -0.85 -9.99 -6.47
C PHE A 365 -1.58 -10.38 -5.19
N PRO A 366 -2.92 -10.51 -5.21
CA PRO A 366 -3.67 -10.95 -4.05
C PRO A 366 -3.35 -12.42 -3.73
N VAL A 367 -3.35 -12.75 -2.45
CA VAL A 367 -3.22 -14.13 -1.94
C VAL A 367 -4.55 -14.58 -1.39
N GLY A 368 -5.06 -15.71 -1.91
CA GLY A 368 -6.29 -16.35 -1.46
C GLY A 368 -6.05 -17.78 -0.97
N GLY A 369 -7.14 -18.52 -0.74
CA GLY A 369 -7.07 -19.91 -0.27
C GLY A 369 -6.39 -20.87 -1.26
N GLU A 370 -6.48 -20.59 -2.57
CA GLU A 370 -5.92 -21.44 -3.62
C GLU A 370 -4.46 -21.07 -4.02
N GLY A 371 -3.91 -20.00 -3.45
CA GLY A 371 -2.60 -19.46 -3.79
C GLY A 371 -2.67 -18.02 -4.29
N ILE A 372 -1.84 -17.68 -5.26
CA ILE A 372 -1.75 -16.32 -5.81
C ILE A 372 -2.84 -16.15 -6.88
N GLY A 373 -3.71 -15.15 -6.69
CA GLY A 373 -4.70 -14.75 -7.68
C GLY A 373 -4.07 -13.91 -8.79
N ALA A 374 -4.82 -13.70 -9.89
CA ALA A 374 -4.42 -12.74 -10.92
C ALA A 374 -4.06 -11.39 -10.29
N ALA A 375 -3.09 -10.68 -10.87
CA ALA A 375 -2.69 -9.33 -10.44
C ALA A 375 -3.93 -8.52 -10.08
N PHE A 376 -3.88 -7.77 -8.97
CA PHE A 376 -5.04 -6.99 -8.54
C PHE A 376 -5.33 -5.92 -9.60
N ALA A 377 -6.18 -6.29 -10.56
CA ALA A 377 -6.43 -5.50 -11.75
C ALA A 377 -6.90 -4.08 -11.38
N PRO A 378 -7.76 -3.82 -10.38
CA PRO A 378 -8.15 -2.46 -10.06
C PRO A 378 -6.99 -1.49 -9.81
N HIS A 379 -5.79 -1.95 -9.46
CA HIS A 379 -4.76 -1.09 -8.86
C HIS A 379 -3.48 -0.89 -9.67
N ALA A 380 -3.62 -0.68 -10.98
CA ALA A 380 -2.50 -0.32 -11.87
C ALA A 380 -1.79 0.99 -11.49
N CYS A 381 -2.40 1.84 -10.65
CA CYS A 381 -1.80 3.08 -10.17
C CYS A 381 -2.21 3.41 -8.73
N ALA A 382 -1.44 4.29 -8.09
CA ALA A 382 -1.66 4.73 -6.70
C ALA A 382 -3.07 5.30 -6.48
N VAL A 383 -3.61 6.04 -7.44
CA VAL A 383 -4.91 6.70 -7.30
C VAL A 383 -6.03 5.68 -7.11
N THR A 384 -6.04 4.58 -7.86
CA THR A 384 -7.10 3.58 -7.69
C THR A 384 -7.03 2.85 -6.36
N TYR A 385 -5.83 2.56 -5.85
CA TYR A 385 -5.67 2.01 -4.50
C TYR A 385 -6.31 2.93 -3.46
N GLU A 386 -6.00 4.21 -3.54
CA GLU A 386 -6.45 5.18 -2.56
C GLU A 386 -7.96 5.45 -2.67
N THR A 387 -8.53 5.53 -3.88
CA THR A 387 -9.97 5.67 -4.05
C THR A 387 -10.73 4.45 -3.51
N HIS A 388 -10.26 3.23 -3.78
CA HIS A 388 -10.87 2.02 -3.21
C HIS A 388 -10.75 1.99 -1.67
N ARG A 389 -9.59 2.36 -1.14
CA ARG A 389 -9.35 2.50 0.31
C ARG A 389 -10.34 3.48 0.95
N LEU A 390 -10.57 4.66 0.36
CA LEU A 390 -11.52 5.65 0.87
C LEU A 390 -12.92 5.06 1.08
N THR A 391 -13.42 4.28 0.11
CA THR A 391 -14.76 3.66 0.20
C THR A 391 -14.90 2.61 1.30
N ARG A 392 -13.78 2.11 1.84
CA ARG A 392 -13.75 1.12 2.93
C ARG A 392 -13.44 1.75 4.29
N ARG A 393 -12.77 2.90 4.29
CA ARG A 393 -12.28 3.57 5.49
C ARG A 393 -13.36 4.30 6.27
N HIS A 394 -14.30 4.90 5.56
CA HIS A 394 -15.41 5.64 6.14
C HIS A 394 -16.70 4.88 5.83
N PRO A 395 -16.94 3.68 6.42
CA PRO A 395 -18.24 3.04 6.29
C PRO A 395 -19.31 3.97 6.84
N GLY A 396 -20.52 3.94 6.26
CA GLY A 396 -21.65 4.67 6.84
C GLY A 396 -21.80 4.30 8.33
N GLN A 397 -21.96 5.30 9.18
CA GLN A 397 -22.16 5.08 10.61
C GLN A 397 -23.55 4.48 10.86
N ASP A 398 -23.75 3.78 11.98
CA ASP A 398 -25.05 3.17 12.30
C ASP A 398 -26.19 4.21 12.39
N ALA A 399 -25.85 5.47 12.71
CA ALA A 399 -26.79 6.59 12.74
C ALA A 399 -27.10 7.18 11.35
N TYR A 400 -26.31 6.85 10.33
CA TYR A 400 -26.51 7.38 8.98
C TYR A 400 -27.54 6.55 8.20
N SER A 401 -28.08 7.12 7.13
CA SER A 401 -28.92 6.37 6.19
C SER A 401 -28.17 5.13 5.66
N PRO A 402 -28.84 3.95 5.57
CA PRO A 402 -28.25 2.74 5.00
C PRO A 402 -27.83 2.90 3.54
N ARG A 403 -28.32 3.94 2.85
CA ARG A 403 -27.92 4.32 1.50
C ARG A 403 -26.43 4.59 1.37
N VAL A 404 -25.77 5.12 2.42
CA VAL A 404 -24.32 5.34 2.39
C VAL A 404 -23.59 4.01 2.21
N ALA A 405 -23.90 3.00 3.03
CA ALA A 405 -23.26 1.69 2.96
C ALA A 405 -23.55 0.96 1.64
N GLN A 406 -24.80 1.02 1.17
CA GLN A 406 -25.23 0.44 -0.11
C GLN A 406 -24.52 1.12 -1.29
N GLY A 407 -24.52 2.45 -1.32
CA GLY A 407 -23.87 3.25 -2.34
C GLY A 407 -22.36 3.04 -2.42
N LEU A 408 -21.70 2.93 -1.27
CA LEU A 408 -20.27 2.59 -1.20
C LEU A 408 -19.99 1.20 -1.81
N ALA A 409 -20.89 0.23 -1.66
CA ALA A 409 -20.77 -1.08 -2.30
C ALA A 409 -20.93 -0.99 -3.83
N VAL A 410 -21.87 -0.16 -4.31
CA VAL A 410 -22.04 0.13 -5.74
C VAL A 410 -20.78 0.78 -6.31
N LEU A 411 -20.23 1.78 -5.63
CA LEU A 411 -18.99 2.45 -6.03
C LEU A 411 -17.81 1.49 -6.10
N ARG A 412 -17.62 0.61 -5.10
CA ARG A 412 -16.57 -0.42 -5.13
C ARG A 412 -16.70 -1.33 -6.36
N THR A 413 -17.91 -1.82 -6.61
CA THR A 413 -18.20 -2.67 -7.77
C THR A 413 -17.90 -1.94 -9.09
N HIS A 414 -18.19 -0.64 -9.17
CA HIS A 414 -17.86 0.19 -10.34
C HIS A 414 -16.35 0.34 -10.53
N LEU A 415 -15.62 0.67 -9.47
CA LEU A 415 -14.15 0.81 -9.49
C LEU A 415 -13.46 -0.50 -9.90
N GLU A 416 -13.97 -1.63 -9.45
CA GLU A 416 -13.46 -2.96 -9.84
C GLU A 416 -13.60 -3.24 -11.34
N ARG A 417 -14.65 -2.71 -11.98
CA ARG A 417 -14.89 -2.85 -13.44
C ARG A 417 -14.00 -1.97 -14.30
N ARG A 418 -13.30 -0.99 -13.72
CA ARG A 418 -12.52 0.05 -14.43
C ARG A 418 -13.31 0.76 -15.54
N ALA A 419 -14.61 0.92 -15.35
CA ALA A 419 -15.46 1.66 -16.28
C ALA A 419 -15.27 3.16 -16.08
N SER A 420 -15.54 3.97 -17.11
CA SER A 420 -15.65 5.42 -16.96
C SER A 420 -16.88 5.77 -16.10
N PRO A 421 -16.81 6.81 -15.25
CA PRO A 421 -15.59 7.50 -14.83
C PRO A 421 -14.69 6.58 -14.01
N ASP A 422 -13.38 6.62 -14.29
CA ASP A 422 -12.42 5.80 -13.55
C ASP A 422 -12.12 6.38 -12.16
N ALA A 423 -11.28 5.69 -11.39
CA ALA A 423 -10.93 6.12 -10.03
C ALA A 423 -10.27 7.50 -9.97
N GLY A 424 -9.51 7.87 -11.00
CA GLY A 424 -8.84 9.16 -11.10
C GLY A 424 -9.79 10.27 -11.50
N ASP A 425 -10.73 10.00 -12.42
CA ASP A 425 -11.81 10.91 -12.77
C ASP A 425 -12.68 11.21 -11.55
N ILE A 426 -13.13 10.17 -10.84
CA ILE A 426 -13.93 10.31 -9.61
C ILE A 426 -13.19 11.18 -8.59
N LEU A 427 -11.96 10.82 -8.24
CA LEU A 427 -11.20 11.54 -7.21
C LEU A 427 -10.93 13.00 -7.61
N ARG A 428 -10.57 13.24 -8.88
CA ARG A 428 -10.33 14.59 -9.41
C ARG A 428 -11.59 15.43 -9.32
N SER A 429 -12.73 14.91 -9.76
CA SER A 429 -14.01 15.62 -9.71
C SER A 429 -14.43 15.95 -8.28
N LEU A 430 -14.24 15.03 -7.33
CA LEU A 430 -14.54 15.27 -5.91
C LEU A 430 -13.71 16.42 -5.31
N LEU A 431 -12.44 16.55 -5.69
CA LEU A 431 -11.51 17.54 -5.11
C LEU A 431 -11.48 18.88 -5.87
N ARG A 432 -11.52 18.83 -7.19
CA ARG A 432 -11.21 19.97 -8.07
C ARG A 432 -12.37 20.36 -9.00
N GLY A 433 -13.49 19.64 -8.95
CA GLY A 433 -14.63 19.92 -9.80
C GLY A 433 -14.28 19.79 -11.28
N THR A 434 -14.41 20.90 -12.03
CA THR A 434 -14.17 20.97 -13.48
C THR A 434 -12.82 21.62 -13.84
N GLU A 435 -11.89 21.77 -12.88
CA GLU A 435 -10.56 22.30 -13.20
C GLU A 435 -9.80 21.31 -14.12
N PRO A 436 -8.96 21.81 -15.05
CA PRO A 436 -8.15 20.95 -15.91
C PRO A 436 -7.29 19.97 -15.10
N ALA A 437 -7.09 18.78 -15.66
CA ALA A 437 -6.28 17.75 -15.02
C ALA A 437 -4.84 18.24 -14.78
N ALA A 438 -4.37 18.16 -13.53
CA ALA A 438 -2.94 18.13 -13.25
C ALA A 438 -2.43 16.69 -13.33
N GLU A 439 -1.13 16.52 -13.59
CA GLU A 439 -0.51 15.20 -13.77
C GLU A 439 -0.51 14.34 -12.50
N ASP A 440 -0.53 14.93 -11.29
CA ASP A 440 -0.57 14.20 -10.03
C ASP A 440 -1.55 14.82 -9.02
N ILE A 441 -2.49 14.01 -8.51
CA ILE A 441 -3.48 14.37 -7.49
C ILE A 441 -3.24 13.66 -6.14
N THR A 442 -2.21 12.81 -6.05
CA THR A 442 -1.96 11.98 -4.86
C THR A 442 -1.54 12.81 -3.64
N GLU A 443 -0.86 13.94 -3.81
CA GLU A 443 -0.55 14.85 -2.69
C GLU A 443 -1.82 15.53 -2.15
N ASP A 444 -2.71 15.98 -3.04
CA ASP A 444 -3.97 16.63 -2.67
C ASP A 444 -4.93 15.69 -1.94
N LEU A 445 -4.91 14.40 -2.31
CA LEU A 445 -5.67 13.34 -1.65
C LEU A 445 -5.41 13.33 -0.14
N TYR A 446 -4.15 13.18 0.29
CA TYR A 446 -3.84 12.99 1.71
C TYR A 446 -4.13 14.23 2.56
N LEU A 447 -4.09 15.41 1.95
CA LEU A 447 -4.34 16.67 2.64
C LEU A 447 -5.84 17.01 2.74
N SER A 448 -6.71 16.31 2.00
CA SER A 448 -8.14 16.63 1.85
C SER A 448 -9.06 15.52 2.38
N MET A 449 -8.60 14.76 3.36
CA MET A 449 -9.32 13.58 3.85
C MET A 449 -10.73 13.87 4.38
N PRO A 450 -10.96 14.89 5.24
CA PRO A 450 -12.33 15.22 5.70
C PRO A 450 -13.26 15.62 4.56
N GLU A 451 -12.73 16.36 3.58
CA GLU A 451 -13.50 16.76 2.40
C GLU A 451 -13.89 15.57 1.53
N LEU A 452 -12.94 14.65 1.34
CA LEU A 452 -13.15 13.43 0.58
C LEU A 452 -14.15 12.50 1.23
N GLU A 453 -14.17 12.40 2.55
CA GLU A 453 -15.17 11.61 3.28
C GLU A 453 -16.59 12.08 2.94
N ALA A 454 -16.88 13.37 3.16
CA ALA A 454 -18.20 13.95 2.87
C ALA A 454 -18.56 13.81 1.37
N ALA A 455 -17.61 14.08 0.48
CA ALA A 455 -17.84 13.99 -0.96
C ALA A 455 -18.11 12.54 -1.43
N VAL A 456 -17.40 11.55 -0.86
CA VAL A 456 -17.60 10.13 -1.16
C VAL A 456 -18.92 9.63 -0.61
N HIS A 457 -19.33 10.04 0.60
CA HIS A 457 -20.65 9.70 1.15
C HIS A 457 -21.78 10.28 0.32
N ALA A 458 -21.68 11.55 -0.07
CA ALA A 458 -22.62 12.19 -0.98
C ALA A 458 -22.73 11.46 -2.32
N LEU A 459 -21.60 11.14 -2.95
CA LEU A 459 -21.57 10.37 -4.20
C LEU A 459 -22.19 8.97 -4.00
N ALA A 460 -21.89 8.30 -2.89
CA ALA A 460 -22.45 6.99 -2.56
C ALA A 460 -23.98 7.05 -2.46
N VAL A 461 -24.55 8.03 -1.76
CA VAL A 461 -26.00 8.18 -1.64
C VAL A 461 -26.64 8.36 -3.02
N LEU A 462 -26.07 9.20 -3.87
CA LEU A 462 -26.56 9.39 -5.25
C LEU A 462 -26.50 8.10 -6.08
N CYS A 463 -25.50 7.24 -5.87
CA CYS A 463 -25.42 5.93 -6.53
C CYS A 463 -26.55 4.97 -6.13
N THR A 464 -27.35 5.28 -5.10
CA THR A 464 -28.53 4.48 -4.72
C THR A 464 -29.83 4.93 -5.40
N PHE A 465 -29.80 6.01 -6.19
CA PHE A 465 -30.98 6.49 -6.90
C PHE A 465 -31.10 5.76 -8.24
N ASP A 466 -32.27 5.20 -8.51
CA ASP A 466 -32.51 4.40 -9.72
C ASP A 466 -32.39 5.24 -10.99
N GLU A 467 -32.65 6.54 -10.91
CA GLU A 467 -32.56 7.51 -12.00
C GLU A 467 -31.12 7.83 -12.38
N LEU A 468 -30.13 7.50 -11.55
CA LEU A 468 -28.74 7.87 -11.72
C LEU A 468 -27.86 6.66 -12.05
N VAL A 469 -26.89 6.88 -12.95
CA VAL A 469 -25.86 5.89 -13.27
C VAL A 469 -24.51 6.57 -13.49
N PRO A 470 -23.38 5.88 -13.25
CA PRO A 470 -22.08 6.35 -13.71
C PRO A 470 -22.09 6.62 -15.22
N HIS A 471 -21.50 7.73 -15.67
CA HIS A 471 -21.47 8.06 -17.10
C HIS A 471 -20.38 7.22 -17.82
N GLY A 472 -20.71 6.58 -18.95
CA GLY A 472 -19.77 5.69 -19.64
C GLY A 472 -18.83 6.36 -20.65
N ARG A 473 -18.67 7.70 -20.63
CA ARG A 473 -17.98 8.46 -21.69
C ARG A 473 -16.78 9.23 -21.14
N THR A 474 -15.59 8.99 -21.69
CA THR A 474 -14.38 9.72 -21.35
C THR A 474 -14.44 11.18 -21.81
N GLY A 475 -13.80 12.08 -21.06
CA GLY A 475 -13.70 13.50 -21.40
C GLY A 475 -14.95 14.34 -21.15
N LEU A 476 -15.96 13.79 -20.47
CA LEU A 476 -17.09 14.55 -19.92
C LEU A 476 -16.86 14.80 -18.42
N ASP A 477 -17.36 15.93 -17.94
CA ASP A 477 -17.37 16.31 -16.54
C ASP A 477 -18.60 15.73 -15.81
N GLY A 478 -18.42 15.39 -14.54
CA GLY A 478 -19.43 14.75 -13.67
C GLY A 478 -19.11 13.29 -13.39
N GLN A 479 -19.57 12.77 -12.25
CA GLN A 479 -19.40 11.35 -11.90
C GLN A 479 -20.62 10.50 -12.30
N LEU A 480 -21.80 11.11 -12.35
CA LEU A 480 -23.06 10.42 -12.66
C LEU A 480 -23.79 11.13 -13.80
N ARG A 481 -24.76 10.44 -14.40
CA ARG A 481 -25.74 11.00 -15.34
C ARG A 481 -27.14 10.51 -15.00
N PHE A 482 -28.13 11.27 -15.42
CA PHE A 482 -29.51 10.79 -15.44
C PHE A 482 -29.68 9.70 -16.51
N ARG A 483 -30.53 8.71 -16.22
CA ARG A 483 -30.89 7.65 -17.19
C ARG A 483 -31.73 8.21 -18.33
N ASP A 484 -32.74 8.99 -17.96
CA ASP A 484 -33.80 9.47 -18.87
C ASP A 484 -33.68 10.96 -19.24
N ALA A 485 -32.61 11.63 -18.80
CA ALA A 485 -32.30 13.00 -19.15
C ALA A 485 -30.83 13.13 -19.59
N ASP A 486 -30.56 13.97 -20.59
CA ASP A 486 -29.21 14.29 -21.03
C ASP A 486 -28.58 15.32 -20.07
N ALA A 487 -28.29 14.91 -18.84
CA ALA A 487 -27.68 15.75 -17.82
C ALA A 487 -26.75 14.95 -16.91
N HIS A 488 -25.67 15.60 -16.48
CA HIS A 488 -24.61 15.03 -15.68
C HIS A 488 -24.63 15.62 -14.27
N ILE A 489 -24.15 14.88 -13.29
CA ILE A 489 -24.03 15.31 -11.90
C ILE A 489 -22.57 15.28 -11.49
N LEU A 490 -22.11 16.39 -10.91
CA LEU A 490 -20.79 16.57 -10.33
C LEU A 490 -20.92 16.78 -8.81
N VAL A 491 -20.38 15.87 -8.01
CA VAL A 491 -20.15 16.10 -6.58
C VAL A 491 -18.78 16.75 -6.39
N TRP A 492 -18.72 17.87 -5.66
CA TRP A 492 -17.47 18.62 -5.45
C TRP A 492 -17.36 19.22 -4.04
N LYS A 493 -16.45 18.69 -3.21
CA LYS A 493 -16.09 19.28 -1.91
C LYS A 493 -14.71 19.90 -1.98
N ALA A 494 -14.67 21.23 -2.08
CA ALA A 494 -13.43 21.95 -2.33
C ALA A 494 -12.67 22.26 -1.03
N ARG A 495 -11.43 21.75 -0.88
CA ARG A 495 -10.57 22.10 0.26
C ARG A 495 -9.98 23.51 0.16
N LYS A 496 -9.41 23.85 -1.01
CA LYS A 496 -8.60 25.07 -1.20
C LYS A 496 -9.44 26.27 -1.66
N GLN A 497 -10.59 26.02 -2.27
CA GLN A 497 -11.42 27.04 -2.89
C GLN A 497 -12.57 27.43 -1.95
N ILE A 498 -12.82 28.74 -1.85
CA ILE A 498 -14.06 29.29 -1.30
C ILE A 498 -15.16 29.28 -2.37
N GLY A 499 -16.44 29.43 -1.98
CA GLY A 499 -17.58 29.38 -2.90
C GLY A 499 -17.48 30.33 -4.09
N THR A 500 -17.00 31.57 -3.90
CA THR A 500 -16.78 32.52 -5.00
C THR A 500 -15.76 32.03 -6.03
N ARG A 501 -14.70 31.34 -5.58
CA ARG A 501 -13.69 30.78 -6.49
C ARG A 501 -14.24 29.55 -7.21
N MET A 502 -15.00 28.71 -6.51
CA MET A 502 -15.70 27.58 -7.13
C MET A 502 -16.64 28.04 -8.24
N TYR A 503 -17.45 29.07 -7.96
CA TYR A 503 -18.36 29.66 -8.94
C TYR A 503 -17.61 30.22 -10.16
N ARG A 504 -16.47 30.90 -9.97
CA ARG A 504 -15.62 31.38 -11.08
C ARG A 504 -15.04 30.26 -11.94
N ILE A 505 -14.66 29.13 -11.33
CA ILE A 505 -14.19 27.94 -12.07
C ILE A 505 -15.31 27.43 -12.98
N LEU A 506 -16.54 27.35 -12.45
CA LEU A 506 -17.71 26.94 -13.23
C LEU A 506 -18.07 27.96 -14.32
N GLN A 507 -17.97 29.27 -14.05
CA GLN A 507 -18.15 30.30 -15.08
C GLN A 507 -17.14 30.13 -16.22
N ALA A 508 -15.87 29.94 -15.90
CA ALA A 508 -14.83 29.68 -16.90
C ALA A 508 -15.13 28.40 -17.69
N TRP A 509 -15.61 27.34 -17.04
CA TRP A 509 -16.03 26.11 -17.70
C TRP A 509 -17.23 26.33 -18.63
N THR A 510 -18.26 27.07 -18.21
CA THR A 510 -19.43 27.40 -19.06
C THR A 510 -19.07 28.21 -20.31
N ALA A 511 -17.98 28.99 -20.24
CA ALA A 511 -17.47 29.78 -21.36
C ALA A 511 -16.62 28.97 -22.36
N GLN A 512 -16.23 27.73 -22.04
CA GLN A 512 -15.42 26.90 -22.93
C GLN A 512 -16.19 26.48 -24.18
N ALA A 513 -15.48 26.37 -25.31
CA ALA A 513 -16.04 25.82 -26.54
C ALA A 513 -16.23 24.29 -26.43
N GLY A 514 -17.20 23.76 -27.18
CA GLY A 514 -17.53 22.33 -27.22
C GLY A 514 -18.76 22.01 -26.37
N GLY A 515 -19.64 21.17 -26.91
CA GLY A 515 -20.89 20.77 -26.25
C GLY A 515 -20.63 19.82 -25.08
N HIS A 516 -21.32 20.08 -23.97
CA HIS A 516 -21.40 19.21 -22.81
C HIS A 516 -22.86 19.15 -22.36
N PRO A 517 -23.40 17.97 -21.96
CA PRO A 517 -24.71 17.91 -21.33
C PRO A 517 -24.82 18.89 -20.14
N PRO A 518 -25.98 19.47 -19.83
CA PRO A 518 -26.17 20.23 -18.60
C PRO A 518 -25.55 19.56 -17.38
N LEU A 519 -24.76 20.33 -16.61
CA LEU A 519 -24.04 19.83 -15.44
C LEU A 519 -24.70 20.34 -14.15
N VAL A 520 -25.20 19.45 -13.31
CA VAL A 520 -25.67 19.76 -11.96
C VAL A 520 -24.51 19.56 -10.99
N VAL A 521 -24.06 20.64 -10.36
CA VAL A 521 -22.95 20.63 -9.42
C VAL A 521 -23.50 20.63 -8.00
N VAL A 522 -23.43 19.48 -7.33
CA VAL A 522 -23.71 19.34 -5.90
C VAL A 522 -22.41 19.63 -5.16
N GLY A 523 -22.24 20.86 -4.68
CA GLY A 523 -20.93 21.35 -4.27
C GLY A 523 -20.92 22.20 -3.01
N SER A 524 -19.83 22.14 -2.27
CA SER A 524 -19.62 22.93 -1.07
C SER A 524 -18.13 23.20 -0.82
N PRO A 525 -17.73 24.41 -0.40
CA PRO A 525 -16.38 24.69 0.04
C PRO A 525 -16.18 24.20 1.48
N SER A 526 -14.94 23.91 1.83
CA SER A 526 -14.59 23.44 3.19
C SER A 526 -14.45 24.60 4.18
N ARG A 527 -14.19 25.80 3.65
CA ARG A 527 -14.04 27.04 4.42
C ARG A 527 -14.55 28.22 3.60
N GLY A 528 -15.04 29.25 4.29
CA GLY A 528 -15.46 30.50 3.68
C GLY A 528 -16.92 30.49 3.22
N LEU A 529 -17.25 31.40 2.29
CA LEU A 529 -18.62 31.57 1.80
C LEU A 529 -19.11 30.34 1.03
N PRO A 530 -20.39 29.93 1.19
CA PRO A 530 -20.96 28.79 0.48
C PRO A 530 -20.98 28.99 -1.03
N LEU A 531 -21.10 27.89 -1.77
CA LEU A 531 -21.32 27.94 -3.22
C LEU A 531 -22.71 28.55 -3.48
N ARG A 532 -22.78 29.55 -4.37
CA ARG A 532 -24.05 30.17 -4.76
C ARG A 532 -24.91 29.14 -5.49
N ALA A 533 -26.08 28.82 -4.93
CA ALA A 533 -27.06 27.94 -5.56
C ALA A 533 -27.73 28.61 -6.79
N GLY A 534 -28.20 27.76 -7.71
CA GLY A 534 -28.87 28.15 -8.94
C GLY A 534 -27.97 28.16 -10.19
N PRO A 535 -28.49 28.64 -11.33
CA PRO A 535 -27.78 28.63 -12.61
C PRO A 535 -26.47 29.42 -12.55
N VAL A 536 -25.42 28.89 -13.18
CA VAL A 536 -24.14 29.59 -13.33
C VAL A 536 -24.26 30.60 -14.46
N GLU A 537 -24.42 31.86 -14.10
CA GLU A 537 -24.51 32.98 -15.04
C GLU A 537 -23.11 33.44 -15.49
N LEU A 538 -22.92 33.62 -16.80
CA LEU A 538 -21.73 34.27 -17.35
C LEU A 538 -21.73 35.76 -16.96
N ASP A 539 -20.70 36.18 -16.24
CA ASP A 539 -20.51 37.59 -15.95
C ASP A 539 -19.95 38.31 -17.19
N ARG A 540 -20.77 39.15 -17.81
CA ARG A 540 -20.37 40.01 -18.96
C ARG A 540 -19.19 40.94 -18.64
N ARG A 541 -18.84 41.15 -17.37
CA ARG A 541 -17.71 41.99 -16.94
C ARG A 541 -16.43 41.21 -16.60
N SER A 542 -16.41 39.89 -16.73
CA SER A 542 -15.25 39.06 -16.35
C SER A 542 -14.24 38.80 -17.49
N ASP A 543 -14.49 39.28 -18.71
CA ASP A 543 -13.58 39.14 -19.85
C ASP A 543 -12.62 40.35 -19.97
N TRP A 544 -11.67 40.46 -19.05
CA TRP A 544 -10.60 41.49 -19.10
C TRP A 544 -9.21 40.84 -19.28
N THR A 545 -9.10 39.52 -19.22
CA THR A 545 -7.81 38.81 -19.35
C THR A 545 -7.48 38.40 -20.80
N ALA A 546 -8.42 38.56 -21.73
CA ALA A 546 -8.12 38.47 -23.16
C ALA A 546 -8.10 39.89 -23.75
N PRO A 547 -6.98 40.36 -24.32
CA PRO A 547 -7.03 41.57 -25.12
C PRO A 547 -7.99 41.34 -26.31
N PRO A 548 -8.74 42.36 -26.77
CA PRO A 548 -9.46 42.25 -28.03
C PRO A 548 -8.46 41.84 -29.12
N PRO A 549 -8.83 40.98 -30.08
CA PRO A 549 -7.93 40.63 -31.17
C PRO A 549 -7.50 41.93 -31.86
N SER A 550 -6.23 42.30 -31.71
CA SER A 550 -5.67 43.49 -32.31
C SER A 550 -5.60 43.25 -33.81
N ASN A 551 -6.51 43.84 -34.57
CA ASN A 551 -6.40 43.86 -36.02
C ASN A 551 -5.36 44.85 -36.54
N ASP A 552 -4.78 45.69 -35.68
CA ASP A 552 -3.82 46.71 -36.11
C ASP A 552 -2.58 46.73 -35.22
N ALA A 553 -1.54 45.98 -35.63
CA ALA A 553 -0.15 46.36 -35.43
C ALA A 553 0.69 45.71 -36.54
N GLU A 554 1.18 46.57 -37.43
CA GLU A 554 2.10 46.28 -38.52
C GLU A 554 3.28 45.40 -38.07
N GLY A 555 3.46 44.26 -38.71
CA GLY A 555 4.56 43.34 -38.46
C GLY A 555 4.54 42.15 -39.43
N PHE A 556 5.29 42.27 -40.52
CA PHE A 556 5.40 41.33 -41.64
C PHE A 556 5.56 39.85 -41.22
N GLY A 557 4.60 39.00 -41.62
CA GLY A 557 4.69 37.54 -41.59
C GLY A 557 3.50 36.88 -42.29
N PRO A 558 3.65 35.73 -42.98
CA PRO A 558 2.61 35.18 -43.83
C PRO A 558 1.44 34.68 -42.99
N VAL A 559 0.26 35.21 -43.32
CA VAL A 559 -1.05 34.90 -42.74
C VAL A 559 -1.29 33.39 -42.76
N ARG A 560 -1.16 32.72 -41.61
CA ARG A 560 -1.86 31.47 -41.37
C ARG A 560 -3.32 31.81 -41.18
N THR A 561 -4.09 31.66 -42.25
CA THR A 561 -5.55 31.65 -42.26
C THR A 561 -6.08 30.53 -41.36
N ALA A 562 -6.12 30.77 -40.05
CA ALA A 562 -7.14 30.13 -39.22
C ALA A 562 -8.46 30.85 -39.51
N SER A 563 -9.05 30.53 -40.66
CA SER A 563 -10.46 30.80 -40.96
C SER A 563 -11.28 30.08 -39.89
N ARG A 564 -11.57 30.78 -38.79
CA ARG A 564 -12.56 30.36 -37.80
C ARG A 564 -13.81 31.16 -38.08
N ASP A 565 -14.76 30.51 -38.72
CA ASP A 565 -16.08 31.02 -38.98
C ASP A 565 -16.79 31.39 -37.66
N ILE A 566 -16.98 32.69 -37.43
CA ILE A 566 -17.68 33.26 -36.27
C ILE A 566 -19.20 33.04 -36.33
N THR A 567 -19.73 32.51 -37.44
CA THR A 567 -21.16 32.26 -37.64
C THR A 567 -21.60 30.87 -37.21
N GLN A 568 -20.68 29.98 -36.84
CA GLN A 568 -21.05 28.67 -36.32
C GLN A 568 -21.53 28.77 -34.85
N PRO A 569 -22.73 28.26 -34.52
CA PRO A 569 -23.22 28.23 -33.14
C PRO A 569 -22.20 27.48 -32.26
N ARG A 570 -21.60 28.18 -31.31
CA ARG A 570 -20.82 27.52 -30.26
C ARG A 570 -21.81 26.84 -29.33
N GLY A 571 -21.73 25.52 -29.21
CA GLY A 571 -22.47 24.81 -28.16
C GLY A 571 -22.10 25.43 -26.80
N SER A 572 -23.07 26.09 -26.16
CA SER A 572 -22.89 26.72 -24.85
C SER A 572 -23.07 25.66 -23.77
N ARG A 573 -22.06 25.47 -22.92
CA ARG A 573 -22.17 24.60 -21.76
C ARG A 573 -23.05 25.27 -20.71
N ARG A 574 -23.82 24.48 -19.96
CA ARG A 574 -24.72 24.95 -18.89
C ARG A 574 -24.39 24.23 -17.60
N ALA A 575 -24.35 24.97 -16.50
CA ALA A 575 -24.19 24.40 -15.17
C ALA A 575 -25.17 25.04 -14.18
N THR A 576 -25.65 24.26 -13.22
CA THR A 576 -26.45 24.72 -12.08
C THR A 576 -25.81 24.19 -10.80
N CYS A 577 -25.72 25.04 -9.77
CA CYS A 577 -25.16 24.68 -8.48
C CYS A 577 -26.25 24.37 -7.47
N ILE A 578 -26.05 23.34 -6.67
CA ILE A 578 -26.86 22.94 -5.53
C ILE A 578 -25.91 22.79 -4.34
N ASP A 579 -26.33 23.26 -3.16
CA ASP A 579 -25.51 23.11 -1.96
C ASP A 579 -25.46 21.63 -1.55
N LEU A 580 -24.24 21.14 -1.31
CA LEU A 580 -24.02 19.77 -0.82
C LEU A 580 -24.76 19.50 0.49
N ALA A 581 -24.97 20.52 1.34
CA ALA A 581 -25.66 20.37 2.62
C ALA A 581 -27.06 19.74 2.47
N LEU A 582 -27.79 20.03 1.38
CA LEU A 582 -29.11 19.44 1.11
C LEU A 582 -29.06 17.93 0.89
N LEU A 583 -27.94 17.43 0.34
CA LEU A 583 -27.71 16.00 0.19
C LEU A 583 -27.20 15.37 1.50
N GLU A 584 -26.41 16.12 2.28
CA GLU A 584 -25.94 15.70 3.61
C GLU A 584 -27.13 15.45 4.57
N GLU A 585 -28.16 16.30 4.54
CA GLU A 585 -29.41 16.12 5.30
C GLU A 585 -30.13 14.79 5.01
N LEU A 586 -30.02 14.25 3.79
CA LEU A 586 -30.69 12.98 3.44
C LEU A 586 -30.10 11.77 4.19
N TYR A 587 -28.82 11.84 4.56
CA TYR A 587 -28.14 10.71 5.18
C TYR A 587 -27.66 10.95 6.60
N LEU A 588 -27.45 12.20 7.02
CA LEU A 588 -27.11 12.53 8.41
C LEU A 588 -28.34 12.57 9.32
N ASP A 589 -29.44 13.16 8.83
CA ASP A 589 -30.70 13.28 9.57
C ASP A 589 -31.72 12.23 9.12
N HIS A 590 -31.27 10.98 8.97
CA HIS A 590 -32.07 9.92 8.39
C HIS A 590 -33.31 9.58 9.23
N ASP A 591 -34.47 9.64 8.58
CA ASP A 591 -35.74 9.16 9.10
C ASP A 591 -36.30 8.14 8.10
N ALA A 592 -36.41 6.88 8.54
CA ALA A 592 -36.84 5.77 7.68
C ALA A 592 -38.27 5.96 7.14
N ASP A 593 -39.14 6.65 7.89
CA ASP A 593 -40.53 6.89 7.48
C ASP A 593 -40.63 7.98 6.40
N LEU A 594 -39.65 8.87 6.33
CA LEU A 594 -39.60 10.01 5.38
C LEU A 594 -38.58 9.82 4.24
N ASP A 595 -37.79 8.74 4.25
CA ASP A 595 -36.68 8.55 3.29
C ASP A 595 -37.14 8.66 1.83
N ALA A 596 -38.22 7.95 1.48
CA ALA A 596 -38.75 7.96 0.10
C ALA A 596 -39.25 9.35 -0.33
N GLU A 597 -39.93 10.09 0.58
CA GLU A 597 -40.42 11.44 0.30
C GLU A 597 -39.25 12.42 0.13
N ARG A 598 -38.25 12.36 1.01
CA ARG A 598 -37.08 13.25 0.97
C ARG A 598 -36.23 12.99 -0.28
N VAL A 599 -36.03 11.73 -0.66
CA VAL A 599 -35.34 11.37 -1.91
C VAL A 599 -36.09 11.88 -3.13
N ALA A 600 -37.41 11.67 -3.19
CA ALA A 600 -38.23 12.19 -4.29
C ALA A 600 -38.17 13.73 -4.36
N GLY A 601 -38.23 14.41 -3.21
CA GLY A 601 -38.08 15.86 -3.11
C GLY A 601 -36.72 16.35 -3.63
N PHE A 602 -35.64 15.67 -3.26
CA PHE A 602 -34.29 16.00 -3.72
C PHE A 602 -34.12 15.75 -5.23
N LEU A 603 -34.60 14.61 -5.76
CA LEU A 603 -34.57 14.32 -7.20
C LEU A 603 -35.35 15.37 -8.02
N MET A 604 -36.52 15.78 -7.53
CA MET A 604 -37.29 16.87 -8.13
C MET A 604 -36.53 18.20 -8.12
N HIS A 605 -35.74 18.46 -7.08
CA HIS A 605 -34.87 19.63 -7.02
C HIS A 605 -33.76 19.55 -8.06
N LEU A 606 -33.07 18.41 -8.19
CA LEU A 606 -32.05 18.21 -9.23
C LEU A 606 -32.61 18.41 -10.65
N LEU A 607 -33.82 17.88 -10.92
CA LEU A 607 -34.43 17.91 -12.25
C LEU A 607 -35.03 19.26 -12.63
N ARG A 608 -35.59 20.01 -11.66
CA ARG A 608 -36.15 21.35 -11.89
C ARG A 608 -35.12 22.26 -12.57
N ASP A 609 -33.88 22.16 -12.15
CA ASP A 609 -32.80 23.03 -12.58
C ASP A 609 -32.12 22.58 -13.89
N VAL A 610 -32.42 21.36 -14.35
CA VAL A 610 -32.00 20.81 -15.64
C VAL A 610 -33.04 21.08 -16.73
N ILE A 611 -34.32 20.94 -16.40
CA ILE A 611 -35.44 21.00 -17.35
C ILE A 611 -35.97 22.44 -17.50
N GLY A 612 -35.84 23.30 -16.48
CA GLY A 612 -36.38 24.67 -16.47
C GLY A 612 -35.65 25.70 -17.35
N GLY A 613 -34.56 25.33 -18.04
CA GLY A 613 -33.77 26.23 -18.89
C GLY A 613 -34.18 26.27 -20.38
N GLY A 614 -35.33 25.69 -20.73
CA GLY A 614 -35.91 25.77 -22.07
C GLY A 614 -36.94 26.89 -22.17
N GLY A 615 -36.47 28.12 -22.31
CA GLY A 615 -37.29 29.30 -22.59
C GLY A 615 -36.62 30.16 -23.65
#